data_AF-A0A4U9IFW4-F1
#
_entry.id   AF-A0A4U9IFW4-F1
#
_cell.length_a   1.000
_cell.length_b   1.000
_cell.length_c   1.000
_cell.angle_alpha   90.00
_cell.angle_beta   90.00
_cell.angle_gamma   90.00
#
_symmetry.space_group_name_H-M   'P 1'
#
loop_
_entity.id
_entity.type
_entity.pdbx_description
1 polymer ?
#
loop_
_entity_poly.entity_id
_entity_poly.type
_entity_poly.pdbx_seq_one_letter_code
_entity_poly.pdbx_strand_id
1 'polypeptide(L)'
;MGDKLYFNSGKTTPAPVRKLTRDRALAIARAHGIFAATNPGGNAAYPKGTGCCNDGEVFDKAGIPVLYVEATNWSLGKKDGYQQRAKSKAFPQGSSWHNVRLDNLQHIDEALPQRIEHRSRDVVRIMLPLVKELAKAGKKA
;
A
#
# COMPACT_ATOMS: atom_id res chain seq x y z
N MET A 1 3.38 -6.95 9.65
CA MET A 1 4.04 -6.28 8.51
C MET A 1 3.83 -7.10 7.23
N GLY A 2 3.22 -6.52 6.20
CA GLY A 2 2.93 -7.24 4.96
C GLY A 2 4.13 -7.55 4.08
N ASP A 3 3.96 -8.50 3.15
CA ASP A 3 5.02 -8.98 2.27
C ASP A 3 5.10 -8.25 0.91
N LYS A 4 4.06 -7.49 0.54
CA LYS A 4 4.04 -6.64 -0.65
C LYS A 4 3.65 -5.21 -0.29
N LEU A 5 4.14 -4.25 -1.06
CA LEU A 5 3.72 -2.85 -0.97
C LEU A 5 2.71 -2.57 -2.07
N TYR A 6 1.53 -2.11 -1.68
CA TYR A 6 0.43 -1.80 -2.58
C TYR A 6 0.20 -0.31 -2.68
N PHE A 7 -0.11 0.12 -3.90
CA PHE A 7 -0.64 1.44 -4.21
C PHE A 7 -2.01 1.22 -4.83
N ASN A 8 -3.06 1.65 -4.15
CA ASN A 8 -4.45 1.48 -4.59
C ASN A 8 -5.16 2.83 -4.63
N SER A 9 -6.14 2.98 -5.51
CA SER A 9 -6.97 4.19 -5.53
C SER A 9 -8.26 3.99 -4.76
N GLY A 10 -8.91 5.10 -4.41
CA GLY A 10 -10.34 5.12 -4.10
C GLY A 10 -11.18 4.51 -5.23
N LYS A 11 -12.33 3.93 -4.88
CA LYS A 11 -13.29 3.37 -5.86
C LYS A 11 -13.90 4.49 -6.70
N THR A 12 -14.16 5.65 -6.10
CA THR A 12 -14.78 6.81 -6.77
C THR A 12 -13.75 7.73 -7.42
N THR A 13 -12.46 7.58 -7.07
CA THR A 13 -11.36 8.38 -7.63
C THR A 13 -11.41 8.38 -9.18
N PRO A 14 -11.45 9.53 -9.87
CA PRO A 14 -11.58 9.57 -11.33
C PRO A 14 -10.36 9.00 -12.07
N ALA A 15 -10.57 8.40 -13.24
CA ALA A 15 -9.50 7.77 -14.03
C ALA A 15 -8.29 8.69 -14.31
N PRO A 16 -8.46 9.99 -14.67
CA PRO A 16 -7.32 10.90 -14.83
C PRO A 16 -6.50 11.05 -13.55
N VAL A 17 -7.16 11.08 -12.39
CA VAL A 17 -6.49 11.21 -11.09
C VAL A 17 -5.77 9.91 -10.72
N ARG A 18 -6.34 8.73 -11.02
CA ARG A 18 -5.66 7.43 -10.84
C ARG A 18 -4.35 7.37 -11.62
N LYS A 19 -4.36 7.89 -12.85
CA LYS A 19 -3.17 7.96 -13.72
C LYS A 19 -2.08 8.85 -13.11
N LEU A 20 -2.46 10.00 -12.58
CA LEU A 20 -1.52 10.96 -11.95
C LEU A 20 -1.02 10.52 -10.57
N THR A 21 -1.76 9.64 -9.88
CA THR A 21 -1.44 9.21 -8.52
C THR A 21 -0.92 7.76 -8.49
N ARG A 22 -1.81 6.77 -8.40
CA ARG A 22 -1.49 5.34 -8.28
C ARG A 22 -0.58 4.86 -9.40
N ASP A 23 -0.96 5.10 -10.65
CA ASP A 23 -0.21 4.57 -11.80
C ASP A 23 1.16 5.25 -11.90
N ARG A 24 1.22 6.54 -11.56
CA ARG A 24 2.49 7.26 -11.47
C ARG A 24 3.38 6.75 -10.33
N ALA A 25 2.82 6.47 -9.16
CA ALA A 25 3.54 5.88 -8.04
C ALA A 25 4.17 4.53 -8.40
N LEU A 26 3.44 3.67 -9.12
CA LEU A 26 3.95 2.38 -9.60
C LEU A 26 5.05 2.56 -10.65
N ALA A 27 4.94 3.56 -11.52
CA ALA A 27 6.00 3.89 -12.48
C ALA A 27 7.28 4.37 -11.77
N ILE A 28 7.14 5.21 -10.75
CA ILE A 28 8.26 5.65 -9.89
C ILE A 28 8.89 4.45 -9.17
N ALA A 29 8.07 3.57 -8.59
CA ALA A 29 8.55 2.35 -7.93
C ALA A 29 9.39 1.50 -8.87
N ARG A 30 8.90 1.27 -10.09
CA ARG A 30 9.64 0.55 -11.14
C ARG A 30 10.97 1.23 -11.49
N ALA A 31 10.98 2.55 -11.63
CA ALA A 31 12.20 3.31 -11.92
C ALA A 31 13.26 3.21 -10.81
N HIS A 32 12.84 2.99 -9.57
CA HIS A 32 13.73 2.77 -8.42
C HIS A 32 14.02 1.30 -8.13
N GLY A 33 13.56 0.36 -8.96
CA GLY A 33 13.72 -1.08 -8.71
C GLY A 33 12.93 -1.58 -7.48
N ILE A 34 11.93 -0.84 -7.04
CA ILE A 34 11.11 -1.17 -5.87
C ILE A 34 9.91 -1.99 -6.33
N PHE A 35 9.74 -3.19 -5.76
CA PHE A 35 8.55 -4.00 -6.00
C PHE A 35 7.32 -3.38 -5.33
N ALA A 36 6.37 -2.95 -6.16
CA ALA A 36 5.08 -2.42 -5.76
C ALA A 36 3.97 -2.96 -6.68
N ALA A 37 2.77 -3.13 -6.14
CA ALA A 37 1.65 -3.73 -6.85
C ALA A 37 0.34 -2.96 -6.64
N THR A 38 -0.70 -3.35 -7.36
CA THR A 38 -2.09 -2.96 -7.10
C THR A 38 -2.88 -4.20 -6.73
N ASN A 39 -3.96 -4.02 -5.95
CA ASN A 39 -4.91 -5.10 -5.66
C ASN A 39 -5.29 -5.79 -7.00
N PRO A 40 -5.09 -7.11 -7.14
CA PRO A 40 -5.34 -7.81 -8.41
C PRO A 40 -6.82 -7.89 -8.79
N GLY A 41 -7.75 -7.51 -7.90
CA GLY A 41 -9.20 -7.57 -8.13
C GLY A 41 -9.77 -8.95 -7.86
N GLY A 42 -9.15 -9.72 -6.96
CA GLY A 42 -9.58 -11.07 -6.65
C GLY A 42 -10.83 -11.18 -5.78
N ASN A 43 -11.39 -10.04 -5.35
CA ASN A 43 -12.61 -9.91 -4.55
C ASN A 43 -13.54 -8.88 -5.20
N ALA A 44 -14.80 -9.25 -5.45
CA ALA A 44 -15.77 -8.37 -6.11
C ALA A 44 -16.08 -7.09 -5.32
N ALA A 45 -16.00 -7.15 -3.98
CA ALA A 45 -16.17 -5.98 -3.12
C ALA A 45 -15.01 -4.99 -3.24
N TYR A 46 -13.85 -5.44 -3.74
CA TYR A 46 -12.62 -4.64 -3.88
C TYR A 46 -12.08 -4.78 -5.31
N PRO A 47 -12.66 -4.05 -6.29
CA PRO A 47 -12.23 -4.09 -7.68
C PRO A 47 -10.73 -3.85 -7.87
N LYS A 48 -10.19 -4.32 -9.00
CA LYS A 48 -8.76 -4.22 -9.31
C LYS A 48 -8.22 -2.79 -9.13
N GLY A 49 -7.13 -2.68 -8.39
CA GLY A 49 -6.44 -1.43 -8.08
C GLY A 49 -7.24 -0.46 -7.20
N THR A 50 -8.25 -0.96 -6.50
CA THR A 50 -8.93 -0.26 -5.41
C THR A 50 -8.54 -0.83 -4.06
N GLY A 51 -8.50 0.04 -3.06
CA GLY A 51 -8.25 -0.32 -1.66
C GLY A 51 -9.52 -0.20 -0.86
N CYS A 52 -9.41 -0.42 0.45
CA CYS A 52 -10.53 -0.19 1.35
C CYS A 52 -10.07 0.06 2.78
N CYS A 53 -11.07 0.33 3.63
CA CYS A 53 -11.07 -0.06 5.03
C CYS A 53 -10.03 0.66 5.91
N ASN A 54 -9.76 1.92 5.59
CA ASN A 54 -8.96 2.82 6.42
C ASN A 54 -9.55 4.24 6.33
N ASP A 55 -8.88 5.21 6.94
CA ASP A 55 -9.31 6.60 7.00
C ASP A 55 -9.67 7.19 5.63
N GLY A 56 -9.04 6.76 4.54
CA GLY A 56 -9.34 7.24 3.19
C GLY A 56 -10.72 6.84 2.66
N GLU A 57 -11.42 5.87 3.25
CA GLU A 57 -12.75 5.43 2.79
C GLU A 57 -13.80 6.54 2.91
N VAL A 58 -13.76 7.34 3.98
CA VAL A 58 -14.73 8.44 4.17
C VAL A 58 -14.51 9.55 3.13
N PHE A 59 -13.26 9.81 2.75
CA PHE A 59 -12.91 10.77 1.70
C PHE A 59 -13.35 10.27 0.32
N ASP A 60 -13.10 8.99 -0.01
CA ASP A 60 -13.54 8.39 -1.27
C ASP A 60 -15.07 8.42 -1.40
N LYS A 61 -15.80 8.14 -0.32
CA LYS A 61 -17.28 8.27 -0.29
C LYS A 61 -17.75 9.71 -0.48
N ALA A 62 -16.99 10.69 -0.03
CA ALA A 62 -17.25 12.12 -0.25
C ALA A 62 -16.81 12.62 -1.64
N GLY A 63 -16.31 11.74 -2.52
CA GLY A 63 -15.82 12.11 -3.85
C GLY A 63 -14.45 12.79 -3.87
N ILE A 64 -13.73 12.78 -2.73
CA ILE A 64 -12.36 13.28 -2.63
C ILE A 64 -11.41 12.16 -3.08
N PRO A 65 -10.58 12.37 -4.11
CA PRO A 65 -9.64 11.37 -4.58
C PRO A 65 -8.64 10.95 -3.50
N VAL A 66 -8.44 9.63 -3.36
CA VAL A 66 -7.50 9.06 -2.39
C VAL A 66 -6.55 8.05 -3.04
N LEU A 67 -5.33 8.03 -2.53
CA LEU A 67 -4.31 7.03 -2.81
C LEU A 67 -4.03 6.27 -1.50
N TYR A 68 -4.35 4.99 -1.46
CA TYR A 68 -4.01 4.09 -0.37
C TYR A 68 -2.62 3.50 -0.60
N VAL A 69 -1.76 3.57 0.42
CA VAL A 69 -0.41 2.98 0.42
C VAL A 69 -0.29 2.05 1.62
N GLU A 70 -0.09 0.77 1.37
CA GLU A 70 -0.20 -0.24 2.41
C GLU A 70 0.77 -1.41 2.20
N ALA A 71 1.32 -1.93 3.32
CA ALA A 71 2.10 -3.15 3.32
C ALA A 71 1.19 -4.33 3.71
N THR A 72 0.70 -5.06 2.72
CA THR A 72 -0.24 -6.19 2.90
C THR A 72 -0.11 -7.21 1.76
N ASN A 73 -1.03 -8.17 1.65
CA ASN A 73 -1.14 -9.07 0.50
C ASN A 73 -2.59 -9.34 0.07
N TRP A 74 -3.08 -8.54 -0.88
CA TRP A 74 -4.41 -8.69 -1.49
C TRP A 74 -4.66 -10.02 -2.24
N SER A 75 -3.64 -10.85 -2.42
CA SER A 75 -3.79 -12.20 -3.01
C SER A 75 -4.09 -13.29 -1.98
N LEU A 76 -3.95 -12.99 -0.68
CA LEU A 76 -4.11 -13.96 0.41
C LEU A 76 -5.49 -13.88 1.06
N GLY A 77 -5.84 -14.93 1.80
CA GLY A 77 -7.06 -14.99 2.60
C GLY A 77 -8.32 -14.74 1.77
N LYS A 78 -9.19 -13.86 2.27
CA LYS A 78 -10.42 -13.43 1.59
C LYS A 78 -10.17 -12.39 0.49
N LYS A 79 -8.90 -12.12 0.17
CA LYS A 79 -8.48 -11.14 -0.85
C LYS A 79 -9.03 -9.73 -0.55
N ASP A 80 -8.98 -9.38 0.74
CA ASP A 80 -9.52 -8.15 1.34
C ASP A 80 -8.42 -7.27 1.98
N GLY A 81 -7.15 -7.67 1.86
CA GLY A 81 -6.03 -6.94 2.44
C GLY A 81 -5.81 -7.16 3.95
N TYR A 82 -6.62 -7.98 4.63
CA TYR A 82 -6.44 -8.23 6.08
C TYR A 82 -5.35 -9.26 6.38
N GLN A 83 -5.22 -10.29 5.54
CA GLN A 83 -4.09 -11.20 5.63
C GLN A 83 -2.86 -10.59 4.96
N GLN A 84 -1.93 -10.08 5.77
CA GLN A 84 -0.81 -9.27 5.31
C GLN A 84 0.31 -10.07 4.66
N ARG A 85 0.46 -11.34 5.06
CA ARG A 85 1.53 -12.25 4.63
C ARG A 85 1.10 -13.72 4.77
N ALA A 86 1.90 -14.63 4.20
CA ALA A 86 1.68 -16.06 4.39
C ALA A 86 1.70 -16.45 5.89
N LYS A 87 0.89 -17.44 6.28
CA LYS A 87 0.89 -17.97 7.65
C LYS A 87 2.21 -18.69 7.92
N SER A 88 2.79 -18.48 9.10
CA SER A 88 4.02 -19.15 9.53
C SER A 88 4.09 -19.25 11.05
N LYS A 89 5.09 -19.94 11.60
CA LYS A 89 5.30 -20.00 13.06
C LYS A 89 5.38 -18.62 13.71
N ALA A 90 6.09 -17.68 13.07
CA ALA A 90 6.21 -16.30 13.54
C ALA A 90 4.96 -15.44 13.29
N PHE A 91 4.09 -15.83 12.36
CA PHE A 91 2.84 -15.12 12.06
C PHE A 91 1.71 -16.13 11.83
N PRO A 92 1.15 -16.73 12.89
CA PRO A 92 0.21 -17.87 12.75
C PRO A 92 -1.05 -17.55 11.97
N GLN A 93 -1.53 -16.29 12.06
CA GLN A 93 -2.69 -15.81 11.30
C GLN A 93 -2.32 -15.05 10.02
N GLY A 94 -1.03 -14.97 9.68
CA GLY A 94 -0.57 -14.20 8.51
C GLY A 94 -0.75 -12.69 8.67
N SER A 95 -0.95 -12.20 9.90
CA SER A 95 -1.07 -10.79 10.27
C SER A 95 -0.33 -10.54 11.59
N SER A 96 0.20 -9.33 11.76
CA SER A 96 0.72 -8.84 13.06
C SER A 96 -0.23 -7.87 13.74
N TRP A 97 -1.07 -7.16 12.97
CA TRP A 97 -1.88 -6.04 13.45
C TRP A 97 -2.74 -6.37 14.67
N HIS A 98 -2.89 -5.38 15.55
CA HIS A 98 -3.71 -5.44 16.76
C HIS A 98 -3.31 -6.55 17.76
N ASN A 99 -2.06 -7.00 17.71
CA ASN A 99 -1.52 -7.96 18.67
C ASN A 99 -0.16 -7.49 19.17
N VAL A 100 -0.10 -6.99 20.40
CA VAL A 100 1.13 -6.43 21.00
C VAL A 100 2.32 -7.40 20.96
N ARG A 101 2.08 -8.72 20.98
CA ARG A 101 3.14 -9.74 20.90
C ARG A 101 3.76 -9.88 19.52
N LEU A 102 3.04 -9.48 18.47
CA LEU A 102 3.48 -9.59 17.07
C LEU A 102 3.75 -8.22 16.42
N ASP A 103 3.04 -7.18 16.84
CA ASP A 103 3.09 -5.82 16.30
C ASP A 103 4.00 -4.92 17.14
N ASN A 104 5.25 -5.35 17.29
CA ASN A 104 6.28 -4.60 17.98
C ASN A 104 7.61 -4.70 17.21
N LEU A 105 8.50 -3.76 17.47
CA LEU A 105 9.79 -3.65 16.77
C LEU A 105 10.61 -4.93 16.91
N GLN A 106 10.74 -5.46 18.13
CA GLN A 106 11.55 -6.64 18.42
C GLN A 106 11.09 -7.86 17.61
N HIS A 107 9.81 -8.23 17.70
CA HIS A 107 9.27 -9.40 17.00
C HIS A 107 9.37 -9.24 15.47
N ILE A 108 9.06 -8.05 14.95
CA ILE A 108 9.09 -7.82 13.50
C ILE A 108 10.52 -7.88 12.97
N ASP A 109 11.50 -7.30 13.66
CA ASP A 109 12.90 -7.33 13.22
C ASP A 109 13.53 -8.71 13.38
N GLU A 110 13.19 -9.46 14.43
CA GLU A 110 13.62 -10.86 14.59
C GLU A 110 13.03 -11.76 13.49
N ALA A 111 11.73 -11.64 13.22
CA ALA A 111 11.05 -12.51 12.25
C ALA A 111 11.21 -12.08 10.79
N LEU A 112 11.46 -10.79 10.54
CA LEU A 112 11.60 -10.17 9.23
C LEU A 112 12.74 -9.13 9.26
N PRO A 113 14.01 -9.55 9.29
CA PRO A 113 15.14 -8.62 9.39
C PRO A 113 15.09 -7.52 8.32
N GLN A 114 15.35 -6.28 8.77
CA GLN A 114 15.34 -5.05 7.96
C GLN A 114 14.00 -4.71 7.29
N ARG A 115 12.91 -5.44 7.55
CA ARG A 115 11.63 -5.23 6.85
C ARG A 115 11.08 -3.83 7.11
N ILE A 116 11.13 -3.33 8.35
CA ILE A 116 10.64 -2.00 8.69
C ILE A 116 11.45 -0.94 7.94
N GLU A 117 12.78 -0.99 8.04
CA GLU A 117 13.67 -0.05 7.36
C GLU A 117 13.43 -0.04 5.84
N HIS A 118 13.37 -1.22 5.21
CA HIS A 118 13.18 -1.36 3.77
C HIS A 118 11.83 -0.78 3.34
N ARG A 119 10.75 -1.09 4.06
CA ARG A 119 9.42 -0.56 3.72
C ARG A 119 9.33 0.96 3.91
N SER A 120 9.86 1.48 5.01
CA SER A 120 9.89 2.92 5.27
C SER A 120 10.67 3.67 4.17
N ARG A 121 11.86 3.18 3.83
CA ARG A 121 12.67 3.74 2.74
C ARG A 121 11.95 3.69 1.40
N ASP A 122 11.38 2.54 1.06
CA ASP A 122 10.74 2.33 -0.24
C ASP A 122 9.50 3.23 -0.42
N VAL A 123 8.69 3.37 0.62
CA VAL A 123 7.54 4.29 0.60
C VAL A 123 8.00 5.73 0.36
N VAL A 124 9.05 6.20 1.06
CA VAL A 124 9.56 7.56 0.88
C VAL A 124 10.16 7.77 -0.51
N ARG A 125 10.92 6.80 -1.03
CA ARG A 125 11.50 6.87 -2.39
C ARG A 125 10.43 6.94 -3.48
N ILE A 126 9.22 6.45 -3.23
CA ILE A 126 8.11 6.54 -4.16
C ILE A 126 7.27 7.81 -3.94
N MET A 127 6.89 8.07 -2.70
CA MET A 127 5.94 9.13 -2.37
C MET A 127 6.54 10.53 -2.49
N LEU A 128 7.81 10.72 -2.14
CA LEU A 128 8.45 12.02 -2.22
C LEU A 128 8.47 12.60 -3.66
N PRO A 129 8.98 11.87 -4.69
CA PRO A 129 8.93 12.38 -6.06
C PRO A 129 7.48 12.51 -6.56
N LEU A 130 6.57 11.60 -6.19
CA LEU A 130 5.17 11.71 -6.56
C LEU A 130 4.53 13.01 -6.05
N VAL A 131 4.70 13.33 -4.77
CA VAL A 131 4.17 14.55 -4.17
C VAL A 131 4.78 15.79 -4.80
N LYS A 132 6.10 15.78 -5.10
CA LYS A 132 6.74 16.88 -5.83
C LYS A 132 6.13 17.11 -7.21
N GLU A 133 5.87 16.05 -7.96
CA GLU A 133 5.22 16.13 -9.28
C GLU A 133 3.80 16.67 -9.18
N LEU A 134 3.00 16.16 -8.24
CA LEU A 134 1.61 16.59 -8.02
C LEU A 134 1.53 18.06 -7.57
N ALA A 135 2.45 18.49 -6.72
CA ALA A 135 2.55 19.88 -6.27
C ALA A 135 3.12 20.83 -7.33
N LYS A 136 3.52 20.32 -8.51
CA LYS A 136 4.31 21.06 -9.52
C LYS A 136 5.60 21.67 -8.95
N ALA A 137 6.10 21.14 -7.84
CA ALA A 137 7.31 21.64 -7.18
C ALA A 137 8.52 21.40 -8.09
N GLY A 138 9.08 22.47 -8.65
CA GLY A 138 10.24 22.42 -9.55
C GLY A 138 9.97 22.76 -11.02
N LYS A 139 8.72 23.00 -11.43
CA LYS A 139 8.42 23.66 -12.71
C LYS A 139 8.20 25.15 -12.46
N LYS A 140 9.17 25.99 -12.82
CA LYS A 140 8.89 27.43 -13.03
C LYS A 140 7.85 27.52 -14.15
N ALA A 141 6.82 28.34 -13.93
CA ALA A 141 5.86 28.73 -14.96
C ALA A 141 6.59 29.39 -16.14
#